data_AF-A6K4F7-F1
#
_entry.id   AF-A6K4F7-F1
#
_cell.length_a   1.000
_cell.length_b   1.000
_cell.length_c   1.000
_cell.angle_alpha   90.00
_cell.angle_beta   90.00
_cell.angle_gamma   90.00
#
_symmetry.space_group_name_H-M   'P 1'
#
loop_
_entity.id
_entity.type
_entity.pdbx_description
1 polymer ?
#
loop_
_entity_poly.entity_id
_entity_poly.type
_entity_poly.pdbx_seq_one_letter_code
_entity_poly.pdbx_strand_id
1 'polypeptide(L)'
;MNSIKSFSEHAECGRLEVHLVGGFSDDRQLSQKLTHQLLSEFDKQDDDIHLVTLCVTELNDREENENHFPIIYGIAVNIKTAEIYRASFQDRGPEEQLRAARALAGGPNLSTSPLAEPPHFVDHIRSTLMFLKKFPSPENILFPGNKALLYRKNKDGLWEKISPGN
;
A
#
# COMPACT_ATOMS: atom_id res chain seq x y z
N MET A 1 5.52 -10.99 11.14
CA MET A 1 4.16 -11.19 11.71
C MET A 1 3.86 -10.40 12.99
N ASN A 2 4.76 -9.55 13.48
CA ASN A 2 4.66 -8.93 14.82
C ASN A 2 3.38 -8.10 15.04
N SER A 3 2.83 -7.49 13.99
CA SER A 3 1.62 -6.64 14.09
C SER A 3 0.32 -7.40 14.36
N ILE A 4 0.18 -8.63 13.85
CA ILE A 4 -1.01 -9.46 14.13
C ILE A 4 -0.82 -10.21 15.45
N LYS A 5 0.39 -10.73 15.69
CA LYS A 5 0.72 -11.44 16.92
C LYS A 5 0.51 -10.61 18.18
N SER A 6 0.75 -9.29 18.13
CA SER A 6 0.49 -8.40 19.27
C SER A 6 -0.97 -8.37 19.72
N PHE A 7 -1.91 -8.83 18.90
CA PHE A 7 -3.34 -8.93 19.23
C PHE A 7 -3.85 -10.38 19.24
N SER A 8 -3.18 -11.31 18.55
CA SER A 8 -3.64 -12.70 18.41
C SER A 8 -3.10 -13.66 19.47
N GLU A 9 -2.07 -13.30 20.25
CA GLU A 9 -1.52 -14.16 21.32
C GLU A 9 -2.57 -14.53 22.40
N HIS A 10 -3.68 -13.78 22.48
CA HIS A 10 -4.77 -14.02 23.44
C HIS A 10 -6.07 -14.47 22.75
N ALA A 11 -6.04 -14.78 21.45
CA ALA A 11 -7.23 -15.21 20.72
C ALA A 11 -7.39 -16.74 20.84
N GLU A 12 -8.41 -17.19 21.58
CA GLU A 12 -8.74 -18.62 21.74
C GLU A 12 -9.42 -19.24 20.50
N CYS A 13 -9.73 -18.43 19.47
CA CYS A 13 -10.49 -18.86 18.31
C CYS A 13 -10.03 -18.12 17.04
N GLY A 14 -10.10 -18.82 15.89
CA GLY A 14 -9.74 -18.29 14.58
C GLY A 14 -8.48 -18.96 14.02
N ARG A 15 -7.99 -18.42 12.89
CA ARG A 15 -6.74 -18.82 12.24
C ARG A 15 -6.16 -17.64 11.46
N LEU A 16 -4.90 -17.73 11.07
CA LEU A 16 -4.27 -16.72 10.22
C LEU A 16 -4.66 -16.96 8.76
N GLU A 17 -5.28 -15.96 8.13
CA GLU A 17 -5.64 -15.98 6.71
C GLU A 17 -4.86 -14.91 5.96
N VAL A 18 -4.25 -15.27 4.83
CA VAL A 18 -3.51 -14.35 3.96
C VAL A 18 -4.16 -14.25 2.59
N HIS A 19 -4.21 -13.02 2.07
CA HIS A 19 -4.80 -12.67 0.79
C HIS A 19 -3.79 -11.84 -0.01
N LEU A 20 -3.41 -12.32 -1.18
CA LEU A 20 -2.47 -11.66 -2.09
C LEU A 20 -3.21 -11.26 -3.37
N VAL A 21 -3.20 -9.97 -3.69
CA VAL A 21 -3.84 -9.41 -4.90
C VAL A 21 -2.95 -8.33 -5.49
N GLY A 22 -2.75 -8.36 -6.81
CA GLY A 22 -2.00 -7.32 -7.54
C GLY A 22 -0.85 -7.85 -8.40
N GLY A 23 -0.15 -6.94 -9.07
CA GLY A 23 0.79 -7.32 -10.13
C GLY A 23 0.08 -7.80 -11.39
N PHE A 24 0.85 -8.10 -12.43
CA PHE A 24 0.38 -8.59 -13.73
C PHE A 24 1.54 -9.30 -14.43
N SER A 25 1.35 -9.74 -15.68
CA SER A 25 2.42 -10.35 -16.48
C SER A 25 3.36 -9.27 -17.04
N ASP A 26 4.13 -8.62 -16.16
CA ASP A 26 5.03 -7.53 -16.57
C ASP A 26 6.34 -8.02 -17.21
N ASP A 27 6.82 -7.31 -18.23
CA ASP A 27 8.04 -7.64 -19.00
C ASP A 27 9.30 -7.81 -18.13
N ARG A 28 9.32 -7.17 -16.95
CA ARG A 28 10.46 -7.14 -16.04
C ARG A 28 10.40 -8.24 -14.98
N GLN A 29 9.35 -9.08 -15.01
CA GLN A 29 9.10 -10.16 -14.06
C GLN A 29 9.07 -9.69 -12.59
N LEU A 30 8.74 -8.42 -12.35
CA LEU A 30 8.71 -7.85 -11.00
C LEU A 30 7.56 -8.44 -10.18
N SER A 31 6.38 -8.60 -10.78
CA SER A 31 5.21 -9.19 -10.15
C SER A 31 5.44 -10.65 -9.77
N GLN A 32 6.02 -11.43 -10.69
CA GLN A 32 6.36 -12.83 -10.46
C GLN A 32 7.41 -12.97 -9.35
N LYS A 33 8.48 -12.16 -9.42
CA LYS A 33 9.55 -12.16 -8.40
C LYS A 33 9.00 -11.82 -7.01
N LEU A 34 8.18 -10.77 -6.91
CA LEU A 34 7.57 -10.37 -5.65
C LEU A 34 6.61 -11.44 -5.11
N THR A 35 5.80 -12.05 -5.99
CA THR A 35 4.90 -13.16 -5.62
C THR A 35 5.67 -14.33 -5.01
N HIS A 36 6.74 -14.77 -5.68
CA HIS A 36 7.60 -15.84 -5.17
C HIS A 36 8.22 -15.48 -3.81
N GLN A 37 8.73 -14.25 -3.66
CA GLN A 37 9.30 -13.78 -2.40
C GLN A 37 8.26 -13.79 -1.28
N LEU A 38 7.06 -13.24 -1.52
CA LEU A 38 6.00 -13.21 -0.51
C LEU A 38 5.58 -14.62 -0.09
N LEU A 39 5.31 -15.51 -1.04
CA LEU A 39 4.93 -16.89 -0.74
C LEU A 39 6.03 -17.61 0.04
N SER A 40 7.30 -17.47 -0.38
CA SER A 40 8.43 -18.08 0.33
C SER A 40 8.61 -17.55 1.75
N GLU A 41 8.44 -16.24 1.98
CA GLU A 41 8.57 -15.67 3.32
C GLU A 41 7.40 -16.06 4.25
N PHE A 42 6.18 -16.21 3.70
CA PHE A 42 5.04 -16.72 4.47
C PHE A 42 5.17 -18.21 4.81
N ASP A 43 5.66 -19.02 3.87
CA ASP A 43 5.88 -20.47 4.07
C ASP A 43 6.95 -20.78 5.14
N LYS A 44 7.90 -19.84 5.35
CA LYS A 44 8.95 -19.96 6.40
C LYS A 44 8.46 -19.66 7.81
N GLN A 45 7.23 -19.19 7.98
CA GLN A 45 6.74 -18.83 9.30
C GLN A 45 6.39 -20.08 10.11
N ASP A 46 6.58 -20.02 11.44
CA ASP A 46 6.26 -21.13 12.33
C ASP A 46 4.75 -21.34 12.53
N ASP A 47 3.94 -20.31 12.28
CA ASP A 47 2.49 -20.36 12.42
C ASP A 47 1.83 -20.88 11.13
N ASP A 48 0.71 -21.59 11.29
CA ASP A 48 -0.11 -22.00 10.16
C ASP A 48 -0.81 -20.78 9.53
N ILE A 49 -0.34 -20.39 8.34
CA ILE A 49 -0.91 -19.29 7.55
C ILE A 49 -1.69 -19.88 6.37
N HIS A 50 -3.00 -19.69 6.37
CA HIS A 50 -3.87 -20.19 5.33
C HIS A 50 -3.94 -19.19 4.18
N LEU A 51 -3.45 -19.57 3.00
CA LEU A 51 -3.63 -18.81 1.77
C LEU A 51 -5.09 -18.92 1.31
N VAL A 52 -5.85 -17.83 1.43
CA VAL A 52 -7.29 -17.78 1.10
C VAL A 52 -7.56 -17.10 -0.24
N THR A 53 -6.76 -16.12 -0.64
CA THR A 53 -6.89 -15.47 -1.94
C THR A 53 -5.53 -15.30 -2.59
N LEU A 54 -5.41 -15.76 -3.83
CA LEU A 54 -4.24 -15.55 -4.68
C LEU A 54 -4.72 -15.07 -6.06
N CYS A 55 -4.68 -13.76 -6.28
CA CYS A 55 -5.03 -13.13 -7.56
C CYS A 55 -3.91 -12.17 -7.93
N VAL A 56 -2.77 -12.73 -8.32
CA VAL A 56 -1.52 -12.00 -8.57
C VAL A 56 -0.90 -12.39 -9.91
N THR A 57 0.01 -11.56 -10.41
CA THR A 57 0.79 -11.83 -11.64
C THR A 57 -0.13 -12.25 -12.78
N GLU A 58 0.00 -13.47 -13.33
CA GLU A 58 -0.79 -13.96 -14.46
C GLU A 58 -2.28 -14.08 -14.13
N LEU A 59 -2.65 -14.31 -12.87
CA LEU A 59 -4.04 -14.41 -12.44
C LEU A 59 -4.74 -13.04 -12.35
N ASN A 60 -3.96 -11.96 -12.39
CA ASN A 60 -4.46 -10.59 -12.40
C ASN A 60 -4.12 -9.89 -13.72
N ASP A 61 -3.73 -10.61 -14.76
CA ASP A 61 -3.29 -10.05 -16.02
C ASP A 61 -4.43 -9.94 -17.06
N ARG A 62 -4.40 -8.85 -17.83
CA ARG A 62 -5.16 -8.73 -19.08
C ARG A 62 -4.23 -8.20 -20.16
N GLU A 63 -4.48 -8.65 -21.38
CA GLU A 63 -3.76 -8.18 -22.56
C GLU A 63 -4.66 -7.28 -23.42
N GLU A 64 -4.13 -6.14 -23.84
CA GLU A 64 -4.79 -5.21 -24.76
C GLU A 64 -3.75 -4.69 -25.76
N ASN A 65 -3.96 -4.97 -27.05
CA ASN A 65 -3.04 -4.60 -28.14
C ASN A 65 -1.59 -5.05 -27.85
N GLU A 66 -1.39 -6.33 -27.50
CA GLU A 66 -0.08 -6.92 -27.17
C GLU A 66 0.61 -6.29 -25.93
N ASN A 67 -0.10 -5.44 -25.16
CA ASN A 67 0.40 -4.87 -23.92
C ASN A 67 -0.35 -5.50 -22.74
N HIS A 68 0.40 -5.82 -21.68
CA HIS A 68 -0.13 -6.42 -20.46
C HIS A 68 -0.44 -5.38 -19.40
N PHE A 69 -1.53 -5.58 -18.67
CA PHE A 69 -2.02 -4.68 -17.63
C PHE A 69 -2.63 -5.47 -16.47
N PRO A 70 -2.58 -4.93 -15.23
CA PRO A 70 -3.35 -5.52 -14.14
C PRO A 70 -4.85 -5.30 -14.33
N ILE A 71 -5.65 -6.31 -13.98
CA ILE A 71 -7.11 -6.24 -13.89
C ILE A 71 -7.52 -5.49 -12.61
N ILE A 72 -6.90 -5.85 -11.48
CA ILE A 72 -7.16 -5.26 -10.16
C ILE A 72 -5.99 -4.36 -9.76
N TYR A 73 -6.29 -3.07 -9.63
CA TYR A 73 -5.34 -2.05 -9.14
C TYR A 73 -5.50 -1.74 -7.64
N GLY A 74 -6.66 -2.05 -7.06
CA GLY A 74 -6.98 -1.70 -5.68
C GLY A 74 -8.09 -2.57 -5.09
N ILE A 75 -7.99 -2.82 -3.80
CA ILE A 75 -8.96 -3.56 -3.00
C ILE A 75 -9.30 -2.80 -1.72
N ALA A 76 -10.46 -3.09 -1.16
CA ALA A 76 -10.86 -2.72 0.19
C ALA A 76 -11.12 -3.99 1.01
N VAL A 77 -10.91 -3.90 2.32
CA VAL A 77 -11.23 -4.94 3.29
C VAL A 77 -12.15 -4.36 4.35
N ASN A 78 -13.33 -4.93 4.52
CA ASN A 78 -14.23 -4.56 5.62
C ASN A 78 -13.80 -5.28 6.90
N ILE A 79 -13.26 -4.52 7.86
CA ILE A 79 -12.70 -5.07 9.11
C ILE A 79 -13.75 -5.86 9.93
N LYS A 80 -15.04 -5.51 9.83
CA LYS A 80 -16.10 -6.18 10.61
C LYS A 80 -16.55 -7.49 9.98
N THR A 81 -16.62 -7.56 8.65
CA THR A 81 -17.17 -8.71 7.92
C THR A 81 -16.09 -9.59 7.29
N ALA A 82 -14.83 -9.12 7.29
CA ALA A 82 -13.70 -9.70 6.57
C ALA A 82 -13.87 -9.77 5.04
N GLU A 83 -14.89 -9.11 4.48
CA GLU A 83 -15.11 -9.10 3.04
C GLU A 83 -14.03 -8.30 2.30
N ILE A 84 -13.52 -8.88 1.23
CA ILE A 84 -12.54 -8.29 0.32
C ILE A 84 -13.19 -8.04 -1.02
N TYR A 85 -13.07 -6.81 -1.53
CA TYR A 85 -13.69 -6.41 -2.80
C TYR A 85 -12.84 -5.40 -3.55
N ARG A 86 -13.00 -5.35 -4.87
CA ARG A 86 -12.33 -4.38 -5.76
C ARG A 86 -12.77 -2.97 -5.39
N ALA A 87 -11.81 -2.04 -5.28
CA ALA A 87 -12.10 -0.66 -4.88
C ALA A 87 -11.13 0.35 -5.49
N SER A 88 -11.59 1.59 -5.63
CA SER A 88 -10.77 2.76 -5.96
C SER A 88 -11.01 3.86 -4.93
N PHE A 89 -9.98 4.65 -4.66
CA PHE A 89 -10.02 5.67 -3.61
C PHE A 89 -9.61 7.02 -4.18
N GLN A 90 -10.55 7.96 -4.14
CA GLN A 90 -10.31 9.35 -4.53
C GLN A 90 -9.67 10.14 -3.38
N ASP A 91 -10.15 9.95 -2.14
CA ASP A 91 -9.53 10.51 -0.95
C ASP A 91 -8.50 9.52 -0.38
N ARG A 92 -7.22 9.94 -0.39
CA ARG A 92 -6.06 9.15 0.07
C ARG A 92 -5.32 9.84 1.22
N GLY A 93 -5.92 10.88 1.79
CA GLY A 93 -5.34 11.65 2.88
C GLY A 93 -5.35 10.90 4.22
N PRO A 94 -4.73 11.50 5.26
CA PRO A 94 -4.03 12.79 5.26
C PRO A 94 -2.55 12.66 4.83
N GLU A 95 -1.90 13.82 4.62
CA GLU A 95 -0.45 13.94 4.34
C GLU A 95 0.02 13.13 3.12
N GLU A 96 -0.83 13.02 2.09
CA GLU A 96 -0.58 12.17 0.91
C GLU A 96 0.78 12.46 0.26
N GLN A 97 1.09 13.74 0.00
CA GLN A 97 2.34 14.12 -0.67
C GLN A 97 3.58 13.89 0.21
N LEU A 98 3.48 14.11 1.52
CA LEU A 98 4.58 13.82 2.46
C LEU A 98 4.89 12.31 2.49
N ARG A 99 3.84 11.48 2.55
CA ARG A 99 3.96 10.01 2.54
C ARG A 99 4.49 9.48 1.21
N ALA A 100 4.02 10.04 0.09
CA ALA A 100 4.50 9.70 -1.25
C ALA A 100 5.98 10.10 -1.43
N ALA A 101 6.35 11.32 -1.00
CA ALA A 101 7.71 11.83 -1.07
C ALA A 101 8.69 10.96 -0.29
N ARG A 102 8.30 10.49 0.90
CA ARG A 102 9.10 9.56 1.71
C ARG A 102 9.41 8.26 0.95
N ALA A 103 8.43 7.70 0.24
CA ALA A 103 8.62 6.49 -0.54
C ALA A 103 9.49 6.74 -1.79
N LEU A 104 9.25 7.86 -2.47
CA LEU A 104 9.95 8.20 -3.71
C LEU A 104 11.43 8.52 -3.50
N ALA A 105 11.79 9.17 -2.40
CA ALA A 105 13.17 9.55 -2.09
C ALA A 105 14.13 8.35 -1.96
N GLY A 106 13.60 7.12 -1.79
CA GLY A 106 14.39 5.90 -1.67
C GLY A 106 14.58 5.10 -2.96
N GLY A 107 13.98 5.51 -4.08
CA GLY A 107 13.95 4.73 -5.33
C GLY A 107 14.72 5.36 -6.49
N PRO A 108 15.39 4.56 -7.37
CA PRO A 108 16.11 5.08 -8.53
C PRO A 108 15.19 5.42 -9.72
N ASN A 109 13.97 4.88 -9.74
CA ASN A 109 13.03 5.00 -10.86
C ASN A 109 11.70 5.60 -10.40
N LEU A 110 11.06 6.39 -11.27
CA LEU A 110 9.76 6.99 -10.98
C LEU A 110 8.58 6.05 -11.20
N SER A 111 8.72 5.04 -12.09
CA SER A 111 7.73 4.00 -12.41
C SER A 111 8.43 2.66 -12.63
N THR A 112 7.76 1.57 -12.26
CA THR A 112 8.22 0.20 -12.54
C THR A 112 7.66 -0.36 -13.85
N SER A 113 6.53 0.16 -14.34
CA SER A 113 5.79 -0.34 -15.49
C SER A 113 5.09 0.81 -16.24
N PRO A 114 5.83 1.65 -17.01
CA PRO A 114 5.32 2.92 -17.53
C PRO A 114 4.04 2.86 -18.36
N LEU A 115 3.82 1.77 -19.09
CA LEU A 115 2.60 1.58 -19.90
C LEU A 115 1.39 1.16 -19.06
N ALA A 116 1.61 0.53 -17.91
CA ALA A 116 0.55 -0.02 -17.07
C ALA A 116 0.10 0.90 -15.92
N GLU A 117 0.69 2.10 -15.83
CA GLU A 117 0.35 3.06 -14.78
C GLU A 117 -1.05 3.65 -14.95
N PRO A 118 -1.77 3.98 -13.85
CA PRO A 118 -3.06 4.65 -13.93
C PRO A 118 -2.98 6.03 -14.60
N PRO A 119 -4.08 6.56 -15.19
CA PRO A 119 -4.07 7.85 -15.91
C PRO A 119 -3.54 9.04 -15.11
N HIS A 120 -3.73 9.06 -13.79
CA HIS A 120 -3.33 10.15 -12.90
C HIS A 120 -1.92 10.00 -12.32
N PHE A 121 -1.17 8.99 -12.75
CA PHE A 121 0.14 8.66 -12.21
C PHE A 121 1.15 9.81 -12.34
N VAL A 122 1.25 10.39 -13.54
CA VAL A 122 2.20 11.47 -13.83
C VAL A 122 1.89 12.72 -13.00
N ASP A 123 0.62 13.09 -12.86
CA ASP A 123 0.21 14.23 -12.06
C ASP A 123 0.55 14.04 -10.58
N HIS A 124 0.34 12.82 -10.06
CA HIS A 124 0.72 12.46 -8.70
C HIS A 124 2.24 12.58 -8.48
N ILE A 125 3.06 11.98 -9.35
CA ILE A 125 4.52 12.06 -9.27
C ILE A 125 5.01 13.50 -9.36
N ARG A 126 4.44 14.33 -10.25
CA ARG A 126 4.79 15.76 -10.35
C ARG A 126 4.49 16.50 -9.04
N SER A 127 3.33 16.27 -8.43
CA SER A 127 2.97 16.86 -7.14
C SER A 127 3.94 16.45 -6.04
N THR A 128 4.33 15.17 -6.02
CA THR A 128 5.29 14.63 -5.05
C THR A 128 6.69 15.23 -5.23
N LEU A 129 7.17 15.38 -6.47
CA LEU A 129 8.44 16.03 -6.77
C LEU A 129 8.43 17.52 -6.38
N MET A 130 7.30 18.22 -6.58
CA MET A 130 7.13 19.59 -6.11
C MET A 130 7.19 19.68 -4.57
N PHE A 131 6.63 18.70 -3.87
CA PHE A 131 6.73 18.61 -2.41
C PHE A 131 8.19 18.44 -1.96
N LEU A 132 8.93 17.50 -2.56
CA LEU A 132 10.35 17.28 -2.27
C LEU A 132 11.20 18.52 -2.55
N LYS A 133 10.94 19.20 -3.67
CA LYS A 133 11.60 20.48 -3.99
C LYS A 133 11.32 21.56 -2.94
N LYS A 134 10.10 21.61 -2.43
CA LYS A 134 9.70 22.58 -1.38
C LYS A 134 10.28 22.24 -0.01
N PHE A 135 10.43 20.96 0.30
CA PHE A 135 10.91 20.46 1.59
C PHE A 135 12.10 19.50 1.43
N PRO A 136 13.29 20.00 1.00
CA PRO A 136 14.47 19.15 0.79
C PRO A 136 15.01 18.53 2.09
N SER A 137 14.77 19.17 3.24
CA SER A 137 15.13 18.69 4.57
C SER A 137 13.91 18.79 5.51
N PRO A 138 12.99 17.80 5.49
CA PRO A 138 11.67 17.94 6.10
C PRO A 138 11.65 17.85 7.63
N GLU A 139 12.66 17.24 8.25
CA GLU A 139 12.67 16.85 9.68
C GLU A 139 12.30 18.01 10.62
N ASN A 140 13.06 19.10 10.58
CA ASN A 140 12.84 20.23 11.49
C ASN A 140 11.65 21.13 11.10
N ILE A 141 11.21 21.06 9.84
CA ILE A 141 10.16 21.93 9.31
C ILE A 141 8.77 21.31 9.52
N LEU A 142 8.64 20.02 9.23
CA LEU A 142 7.37 19.31 9.26
C LEU A 142 7.11 18.60 10.58
N PHE A 143 8.17 18.31 11.37
CA PHE A 143 8.09 17.60 12.64
C PHE A 143 8.76 18.40 13.77
N PRO A 144 8.17 19.53 14.20
CA PRO A 144 8.74 20.34 15.26
C PRO A 144 8.89 19.52 16.56
N GLY A 145 10.07 19.60 17.17
CA GLY A 145 10.42 18.79 18.35
C GLY A 145 10.53 17.30 18.09
N ASN A 146 10.74 16.90 16.82
CA ASN A 146 10.79 15.51 16.37
C ASN A 146 9.53 14.70 16.74
N LYS A 147 8.37 15.38 16.78
CA LYS A 147 7.08 14.79 17.11
C LYS A 147 6.32 14.40 15.85
N ALA A 148 5.72 13.22 15.86
CA ALA A 148 4.87 12.75 14.77
C ALA A 148 3.61 13.63 14.60
N LEU A 149 3.11 13.71 13.38
CA LEU A 149 1.81 14.30 13.08
C LEU A 149 0.72 13.29 13.44
N LEU A 150 -0.11 13.61 14.43
CA LEU A 150 -1.16 12.72 14.93
C LEU A 150 -2.52 13.08 14.33
N TYR A 151 -3.31 12.06 14.02
CA TYR A 151 -4.63 12.19 13.40
C TYR A 151 -5.63 11.23 14.07
N ARG A 152 -6.91 11.62 14.12
CA ARG A 152 -8.03 10.76 14.54
C ARG A 152 -9.22 10.92 13.60
N LYS A 153 -10.18 10.01 13.69
CA LYS A 153 -11.47 10.17 13.02
C LYS A 153 -12.37 11.11 13.82
N ASN A 154 -13.00 12.06 13.14
CA ASN A 154 -14.05 12.90 13.71
C ASN A 154 -15.40 12.15 13.71
N LYS A 155 -16.47 12.82 14.16
CA LYS A 155 -17.82 12.23 14.24
C LYS A 155 -18.38 11.81 12.87
N ASP A 156 -17.92 12.44 11.80
CA ASP A 156 -18.34 12.18 10.42
C ASP A 156 -17.45 11.14 9.72
N GLY A 157 -16.47 10.57 10.42
CA GLY A 157 -15.54 9.58 9.86
C GLY A 157 -14.43 10.18 8.98
N LEU A 158 -14.24 11.49 8.98
CA LEU A 158 -13.14 12.17 8.30
C LEU A 158 -11.91 12.25 9.21
N TRP A 159 -10.72 12.33 8.63
CA TRP A 159 -9.48 12.51 9.39
C TRP A 159 -9.34 13.96 9.87
N GLU A 160 -9.07 14.14 11.15
CA GLU A 160 -8.74 15.44 11.75
C GLU A 160 -7.38 15.39 12.45
N LYS A 161 -6.58 16.45 12.29
CA LYS A 161 -5.26 16.59 12.92
C LYS A 161 -5.44 16.85 14.41
N ILE A 162 -4.71 16.12 15.24
CA ILE A 162 -4.66 16.34 16.68
C ILE A 162 -3.57 17.38 16.93
N SER A 163 -3.95 18.56 17.41
CA SER A 163 -2.99 19.55 17.89
C SER A 163 -2.24 18.97 19.09
N PRO A 164 -0.90 19.11 19.17
CA PRO A 164 -0.20 18.79 20.40
C PRO A 164 -0.83 19.60 21.53
N GLY A 165 -1.31 18.92 22.58
CA GLY A 165 -1.88 19.60 23.73
C GLY A 165 -0.88 20.61 24.32
N ASN A 166 -1.39 21.78 24.71
CA ASN A 166 -0.70 22.67 25.64
C ASN A 166 -0.51 21.96 26.99
#